data_AF-A0A0F2C111-F1
#
_entry.id   AF-A0A0F2C111-F1
#
_cell.length_a   1.000
_cell.length_b   1.000
_cell.length_c   1.000
_cell.angle_alpha   90.00
_cell.angle_beta   90.00
_cell.angle_gamma   90.00
#
_symmetry.space_group_name_H-M   'P 1'
#
loop_
_entity.id
_entity.type
_entity.pdbx_description
1 polymer ?
#
loop_
_entity_poly.entity_id
_entity_poly.type
_entity_poly.pdbx_seq_one_letter_code
_entity_poly.pdbx_strand_id
1 'polypeptide(L)'
;MTDSHEPREGTQVAAVLSTLFGAQKIALTDADKRIATVANDWQVVGPNAHIAELHATLNGVQEGRAIEIFGRAASAGEQLGLALTLRLDARRWMAKPNDTEVHLPVRALTEMQGYYTLSAAAGLANVILRIGLLNSDIRARIEERWKNNVGFHPFSSDRNDWIQFSEKAFTTVRYAVDAVDAPELQASAEALLQLRKDQRWEALDLRRALDYHQWRPQSVVGGVAAESLWSALAGGGRTAIFPPRDNTLPDLNDMCAESDAALELLAATAADVLMRFPAALREMGLEIYVNNEGPDPS
;
A
#
# COMPACT_ATOMS: atom_id res chain seq x y z
N MET A 1 -17.66 -17.68 26.65
CA MET A 1 -16.49 -18.56 26.47
C MET A 1 -15.57 -17.85 25.51
N THR A 2 -14.33 -17.61 25.92
CA THR A 2 -13.31 -16.89 25.16
C THR A 2 -12.83 -17.79 24.02
N ASP A 3 -13.29 -17.51 22.80
CA ASP A 3 -12.77 -18.19 21.62
C ASP A 3 -11.33 -17.73 21.39
N SER A 4 -10.42 -18.65 21.72
CA SER A 4 -9.00 -18.57 21.39
C SER A 4 -8.85 -18.55 19.87
N HIS A 5 -8.44 -17.42 19.31
CA HIS A 5 -7.95 -17.34 17.94
C HIS A 5 -6.54 -17.96 17.86
N GLU A 6 -6.46 -19.28 18.04
CA GLU A 6 -5.31 -20.02 17.51
C GLU A 6 -5.53 -20.22 16.01
N PRO A 7 -4.58 -19.82 15.15
CA PRO A 7 -4.68 -20.02 13.72
C PRO A 7 -4.79 -21.52 13.42
N ARG A 8 -5.80 -21.92 12.64
CA ARG A 8 -5.98 -23.32 12.23
C ARG A 8 -4.77 -23.79 11.41
N GLU A 9 -4.24 -24.96 11.75
CA GLU A 9 -3.28 -25.71 10.93
C GLU A 9 -3.83 -25.84 9.49
N GLY A 10 -3.06 -25.35 8.51
CA GLY A 10 -3.46 -25.31 7.10
C GLY A 10 -3.80 -23.92 6.55
N THR A 11 -3.78 -22.86 7.38
CA THR A 11 -3.86 -21.48 6.89
C THR A 11 -2.51 -21.10 6.28
N GLN A 12 -2.38 -21.19 4.96
CA GLN A 12 -1.23 -20.68 4.23
C GLN A 12 -1.14 -19.16 4.46
N VAL A 13 -0.19 -18.74 5.27
CA VAL A 13 0.31 -17.36 5.32
C VAL A 13 1.09 -17.15 4.02
N ALA A 14 0.56 -16.42 3.04
CA ALA A 14 1.38 -16.12 1.87
C ALA A 14 2.39 -15.02 2.25
N ALA A 15 3.65 -15.36 2.03
CA ALA A 15 4.85 -14.52 2.13
C ALA A 15 5.21 -13.95 3.53
N VAL A 16 5.09 -14.75 4.60
CA VAL A 16 6.20 -14.71 5.59
C VAL A 16 7.23 -15.72 5.10
N LEU A 17 8.04 -15.29 4.14
CA LEU A 17 9.10 -16.12 3.59
C LEU A 17 10.10 -16.46 4.69
N SER A 18 10.74 -17.63 4.58
CA SER A 18 11.94 -17.95 5.34
C SER A 18 12.97 -16.85 5.09
N THR A 19 13.10 -15.93 6.05
CA THR A 19 13.95 -14.75 5.94
C THR A 19 15.43 -15.09 5.86
N LEU A 20 16.28 -14.11 5.55
CA LEU A 20 17.75 -14.21 5.64
C LEU A 20 18.24 -14.70 7.02
N PHE A 21 17.37 -14.69 8.03
CA PHE A 21 17.63 -15.14 9.40
C PHE A 21 16.70 -16.28 9.85
N GLY A 22 16.40 -17.27 9.00
CA GLY A 22 15.42 -18.35 9.26
C GLY A 22 15.48 -19.09 10.61
N ALA A 23 16.54 -18.93 11.42
CA ALA A 23 16.67 -19.46 12.78
C ALA A 23 16.54 -18.42 13.92
N GLN A 24 16.60 -17.11 13.65
CA GLN A 24 16.61 -16.06 14.67
C GLN A 24 15.19 -15.54 14.94
N LYS A 25 14.63 -15.94 16.08
CA LYS A 25 13.33 -15.46 16.55
C LYS A 25 13.45 -14.02 17.00
N ILE A 26 12.62 -13.14 16.43
CA ILE A 26 12.37 -11.80 16.97
C ILE A 26 10.98 -11.80 17.58
N ALA A 27 10.82 -11.17 18.75
CA ALA A 27 9.51 -11.01 19.37
C ALA A 27 8.65 -10.08 18.52
N LEU A 28 7.50 -10.57 18.09
CA LEU A 28 6.50 -9.78 17.38
C LEU A 28 5.81 -8.83 18.37
N THR A 29 5.82 -7.55 18.04
CA THR A 29 5.00 -6.53 18.70
C THR A 29 3.52 -6.72 18.32
N ASP A 30 2.62 -6.04 19.02
CA ASP A 30 1.20 -6.08 18.65
C ASP A 30 0.94 -5.37 17.31
N ALA A 31 1.77 -4.39 16.92
CA ALA A 31 1.73 -3.79 15.59
C ALA A 31 2.08 -4.83 14.52
N ASP A 32 3.15 -5.61 14.71
CA ASP A 32 3.56 -6.66 13.77
C ASP A 32 2.46 -7.70 13.57
N LYS A 33 1.81 -8.12 14.67
CA LYS A 33 0.68 -9.07 14.60
C LYS A 33 -0.49 -8.50 13.81
N ARG A 34 -0.87 -7.23 14.05
CA ARG A 34 -1.95 -6.57 13.30
C ARG A 34 -1.64 -6.48 11.82
N ILE A 35 -0.42 -6.07 11.45
CA ILE A 35 0.01 -5.99 10.05
C ILE A 35 -0.06 -7.39 9.41
N ALA A 36 0.44 -8.42 10.09
CA ALA A 36 0.41 -9.80 9.59
C ALA A 36 -1.03 -10.31 9.38
N THR A 37 -1.94 -10.05 10.33
CA THR A 37 -3.35 -10.40 10.22
C THR A 37 -3.97 -9.73 8.99
N VAL A 38 -3.83 -8.42 8.85
CA VAL A 38 -4.40 -7.67 7.72
C VAL A 38 -3.83 -8.14 6.38
N ALA A 39 -2.52 -8.40 6.31
CA ALA A 39 -1.88 -8.95 5.12
C ALA A 39 -2.48 -10.31 4.72
N ASN A 40 -2.67 -11.21 5.69
CA ASN A 40 -3.29 -12.52 5.47
C ASN A 40 -4.75 -12.41 5.06
N ASP A 41 -5.53 -11.56 5.73
CA ASP A 41 -6.96 -11.44 5.45
C ASP A 41 -7.21 -10.93 4.03
N TRP A 42 -6.38 -9.99 3.55
CA TRP A 42 -6.38 -9.55 2.15
C TRP A 42 -6.00 -10.65 1.16
N GLN A 43 -5.09 -11.56 1.51
CA GLN A 43 -4.73 -12.69 0.65
C GLN A 43 -5.84 -13.74 0.58
N VAL A 44 -6.53 -13.99 1.71
CA VAL A 44 -7.62 -14.96 1.82
C VAL A 44 -8.86 -14.57 1.00
N VAL A 45 -8.97 -13.32 0.55
CA VAL A 45 -10.03 -12.97 -0.41
C VAL A 45 -9.76 -13.59 -1.79
N GLY A 46 -8.50 -13.76 -2.19
CA GLY A 46 -8.08 -14.20 -3.53
C GLY A 46 -8.76 -15.48 -4.04
N PRO A 47 -8.88 -16.55 -3.23
CA PRO A 47 -9.63 -17.76 -3.58
C PRO A 47 -11.07 -17.54 -4.07
N ASN A 48 -11.72 -16.43 -3.71
CA ASN A 48 -13.08 -16.12 -4.16
C ASN A 48 -13.14 -15.59 -5.61
N ALA A 49 -12.00 -15.32 -6.27
CA ALA A 49 -11.92 -14.73 -7.60
C ALA A 49 -12.78 -15.44 -8.65
N HIS A 50 -12.76 -16.77 -8.68
CA HIS A 50 -13.50 -17.54 -9.69
C HIS A 50 -15.01 -17.51 -9.46
N ILE A 51 -15.45 -17.54 -8.20
CA ILE A 51 -16.88 -17.44 -7.84
C ILE A 51 -17.38 -16.03 -8.16
N ALA A 52 -16.58 -15.01 -7.82
CA ALA A 52 -16.84 -13.61 -8.14
C ALA A 52 -16.99 -13.40 -9.65
N GLU A 53 -16.10 -13.98 -10.46
CA GLU A 53 -16.17 -13.87 -11.91
C GLU A 53 -17.44 -14.48 -12.49
N LEU A 54 -17.82 -15.67 -12.01
CA LEU A 54 -19.06 -16.30 -12.44
C LEU A 54 -20.28 -15.42 -12.12
N HIS A 55 -20.33 -14.85 -10.91
CA HIS A 55 -21.42 -13.96 -10.52
C HIS A 55 -21.43 -12.67 -11.35
N ALA A 56 -20.27 -12.03 -11.54
CA ALA A 56 -20.15 -10.78 -12.27
C ALA A 56 -20.59 -10.93 -13.75
N THR A 57 -20.09 -11.97 -14.41
CA THR A 57 -20.39 -12.23 -15.84
C THR A 57 -21.86 -12.56 -16.07
N LEU A 58 -22.48 -13.33 -15.16
CA LEU A 58 -23.94 -13.59 -15.21
C LEU A 58 -24.78 -12.33 -15.05
N ASN A 59 -24.25 -11.28 -14.39
CA ASN A 59 -24.89 -9.98 -14.23
C ASN A 59 -24.46 -8.95 -15.30
N GLY A 60 -23.84 -9.38 -16.40
CA GLY A 60 -23.50 -8.52 -17.54
C GLY A 60 -22.26 -7.65 -17.34
N VAL A 61 -21.46 -7.91 -16.30
CA VAL A 61 -20.14 -7.28 -16.14
C VAL A 61 -19.17 -7.89 -17.17
N GLN A 62 -18.24 -7.06 -17.68
CA GLN A 62 -17.17 -7.50 -18.57
C GLN A 62 -16.29 -8.58 -17.91
N GLU A 63 -15.99 -9.63 -18.67
CA GLU A 63 -15.10 -10.73 -18.28
C GLU A 63 -13.73 -10.21 -17.79
N GLY A 64 -13.23 -10.84 -16.73
CA GLY A 64 -11.93 -10.59 -16.10
C GLY A 64 -11.95 -9.52 -15.02
N ARG A 65 -12.99 -8.67 -14.93
CA ARG A 65 -13.02 -7.57 -13.95
C ARG A 65 -13.06 -8.07 -12.50
N ALA A 66 -13.85 -9.11 -12.22
CA ALA A 66 -13.92 -9.62 -10.86
C ALA A 66 -12.65 -10.39 -10.50
N ILE A 67 -12.12 -11.25 -11.38
CA ILE A 67 -10.83 -11.92 -11.12
C ILE A 67 -9.74 -10.88 -10.82
N GLU A 68 -9.68 -9.79 -11.59
CA GLU A 68 -8.68 -8.75 -11.39
C GLU A 68 -8.81 -8.07 -10.01
N ILE A 69 -10.03 -7.76 -9.55
CA ILE A 69 -10.27 -7.19 -8.22
C ILE A 69 -9.68 -8.09 -7.13
N PHE A 70 -10.05 -9.37 -7.15
CA PHE A 70 -9.61 -10.34 -6.13
C PHE A 70 -8.12 -10.66 -6.22
N GLY A 71 -7.58 -10.76 -7.43
CA GLY A 71 -6.15 -10.95 -7.65
C GLY A 71 -5.33 -9.75 -7.16
N ARG A 72 -5.80 -8.52 -7.40
CA ARG A 72 -5.16 -7.29 -6.90
C ARG A 72 -5.27 -7.14 -5.39
N ALA A 73 -6.40 -7.52 -4.81
CA ALA A 73 -6.60 -7.56 -3.38
C ALA A 73 -5.62 -8.52 -2.70
N ALA A 74 -5.51 -9.75 -3.21
CA ALA A 74 -4.54 -10.73 -2.71
C ALA A 74 -3.08 -10.27 -2.90
N SER A 75 -2.77 -9.72 -4.07
CA SER A 75 -1.45 -9.15 -4.35
C SER A 75 -1.10 -8.01 -3.38
N ALA A 76 -2.03 -7.11 -3.07
CA ALA A 76 -1.80 -6.05 -2.08
C ALA A 76 -1.51 -6.62 -0.69
N GLY A 77 -2.23 -7.66 -0.27
CA GLY A 77 -1.95 -8.40 0.97
C GLY A 77 -0.56 -9.04 0.98
N GLU A 78 -0.10 -9.62 -0.13
CA GLU A 78 1.26 -10.14 -0.27
C GLU A 78 2.32 -9.05 -0.12
N GLN A 79 2.13 -7.89 -0.78
CA GLN A 79 3.05 -6.76 -0.67
C GLN A 79 3.12 -6.23 0.78
N LEU A 80 2.01 -6.21 1.53
CA LEU A 80 2.01 -5.88 2.97
C LEU A 80 2.82 -6.88 3.79
N GLY A 81 2.65 -8.18 3.53
CA GLY A 81 3.41 -9.25 4.19
C GLY A 81 4.92 -9.16 3.93
N LEU A 82 5.31 -8.84 2.69
CA LEU A 82 6.71 -8.60 2.32
C LEU A 82 7.28 -7.37 3.04
N ALA A 83 6.53 -6.27 3.12
CA ALA A 83 6.95 -5.08 3.87
C ALA A 83 7.19 -5.39 5.36
N LEU A 84 6.28 -6.14 6.00
CA LEU A 84 6.46 -6.59 7.38
C LEU A 84 7.71 -7.49 7.53
N THR A 85 7.91 -8.42 6.59
CA THR A 85 9.06 -9.32 6.63
C THR A 85 10.39 -8.55 6.62
N LEU A 86 10.48 -7.51 5.80
CA LEU A 86 11.65 -6.64 5.70
C LEU A 86 11.87 -5.80 6.96
N ARG A 87 10.79 -5.28 7.57
CA ARG A 87 10.83 -4.62 8.88
C ARG A 87 11.43 -5.53 9.95
N LEU A 88 10.96 -6.78 10.01
CA LEU A 88 11.45 -7.76 10.99
C LEU A 88 12.93 -8.10 10.75
N ASP A 89 13.37 -8.22 9.50
CA ASP A 89 14.78 -8.44 9.16
C ASP A 89 15.66 -7.24 9.50
N ALA A 90 15.20 -6.02 9.26
CA ALA A 90 15.91 -4.81 9.67
C ALA A 90 16.11 -4.77 11.19
N ARG A 91 15.06 -5.08 11.96
CA ARG A 91 15.15 -5.17 13.43
C ARG A 91 16.09 -6.29 13.90
N ARG A 92 16.15 -7.43 13.21
CA ARG A 92 17.10 -8.52 13.53
C ARG A 92 18.54 -8.09 13.32
N TRP A 93 18.82 -7.34 12.27
CA TRP A 93 20.14 -6.74 12.04
C TRP A 93 20.49 -5.72 13.12
N MET A 94 19.57 -4.81 13.44
CA MET A 94 19.75 -3.81 14.51
C MET A 94 20.00 -4.45 15.89
N ALA A 95 19.49 -5.66 16.14
CA ALA A 95 19.70 -6.39 17.39
C ALA A 95 21.10 -7.02 17.53
N LYS A 96 22.02 -6.81 16.57
CA LYS A 96 23.43 -7.28 16.63
C LYS A 96 24.36 -6.11 17.03
N PRO A 97 24.52 -5.80 18.32
CA PRO A 97 25.15 -4.57 18.80
C PRO A 97 26.65 -4.44 18.49
N ASN A 98 27.33 -5.52 18.11
CA ASN A 98 28.77 -5.54 17.83
C ASN A 98 29.10 -5.64 16.34
N ASP A 99 28.09 -5.63 15.46
CA ASP A 99 28.28 -5.77 14.03
C ASP A 99 28.42 -4.39 13.37
N THR A 100 29.64 -4.02 13.00
CA THR A 100 29.92 -2.74 12.32
C THR A 100 29.35 -2.68 10.91
N GLU A 101 28.92 -3.81 10.34
CA GLU A 101 28.38 -3.90 8.98
C GLU A 101 26.85 -3.76 8.94
N VAL A 102 26.20 -3.41 10.05
CA VAL A 102 24.72 -3.30 10.18
C VAL A 102 24.09 -2.22 9.30
N HIS A 103 24.83 -1.16 8.94
CA HIS A 103 24.27 0.00 8.24
C HIS A 103 23.71 -0.33 6.84
N LEU A 104 24.49 -1.03 6.01
CA LEU A 104 24.06 -1.38 4.65
C LEU A 104 22.82 -2.28 4.62
N PRO A 105 22.78 -3.43 5.34
CA PRO A 105 21.62 -4.31 5.30
C PRO A 105 20.38 -3.66 5.89
N VAL A 106 20.47 -2.95 7.02
CA VAL A 106 19.31 -2.26 7.60
C VAL A 106 18.77 -1.24 6.62
N ARG A 107 19.64 -0.39 6.06
CA ARG A 107 19.23 0.59 5.04
C ARG A 107 18.54 -0.07 3.85
N ALA A 108 19.15 -1.10 3.27
CA ALA A 108 18.58 -1.78 2.11
C ALA A 108 17.21 -2.39 2.41
N LEU A 109 17.05 -3.03 3.57
CA LEU A 109 15.79 -3.63 4.00
C LEU A 109 14.72 -2.56 4.26
N THR A 110 15.05 -1.45 4.92
CA THR A 110 14.12 -0.33 5.17
C THR A 110 13.67 0.34 3.87
N GLU A 111 14.56 0.49 2.88
CA GLU A 111 14.21 1.01 1.56
C GLU A 111 13.27 0.06 0.80
N MET A 112 13.56 -1.25 0.82
CA MET A 112 12.68 -2.25 0.23
C MET A 112 11.32 -2.30 0.94
N GLN A 113 11.28 -2.19 2.27
CA GLN A 113 10.03 -2.09 3.04
C GLN A 113 9.19 -0.93 2.53
N GLY A 114 9.80 0.25 2.36
CA GLY A 114 9.14 1.43 1.83
C GLY A 114 8.56 1.19 0.43
N TYR A 115 9.34 0.54 -0.44
CA TYR A 115 8.88 0.16 -1.79
C TYR A 115 7.64 -0.74 -1.76
N TYR A 116 7.68 -1.83 -0.98
CA TYR A 116 6.54 -2.75 -0.85
C TYR A 116 5.33 -2.10 -0.19
N THR A 117 5.54 -1.20 0.77
CA THR A 117 4.48 -0.39 1.40
C THR A 117 3.78 0.50 0.37
N LEU A 118 4.52 1.23 -0.46
CA LEU A 118 3.97 2.07 -1.52
C LEU A 118 3.26 1.23 -2.61
N SER A 119 3.81 0.06 -2.93
CA SER A 119 3.23 -0.91 -3.88
C SER A 119 1.88 -1.44 -3.39
N ALA A 120 1.78 -1.84 -2.11
CA ALA A 120 0.55 -2.29 -1.48
C ALA A 120 -0.55 -1.22 -1.53
N ALA A 121 -0.23 0.03 -1.19
CA ALA A 121 -1.20 1.14 -1.26
C ALA A 121 -1.71 1.40 -2.69
N ALA A 122 -0.82 1.36 -3.69
CA ALA A 122 -1.22 1.44 -5.08
C ALA A 122 -2.13 0.26 -5.48
N GLY A 123 -1.84 -0.95 -4.98
CA GLY A 123 -2.70 -2.13 -5.13
C GLY A 123 -4.12 -1.90 -4.59
N LEU A 124 -4.23 -1.45 -3.33
CA LEU A 124 -5.52 -1.17 -2.68
C LEU A 124 -6.31 -0.07 -3.41
N ALA A 125 -5.63 0.98 -3.88
CA ALA A 125 -6.27 2.02 -4.70
C ALA A 125 -6.87 1.45 -5.98
N ASN A 126 -6.11 0.58 -6.65
CA ASN A 126 -6.55 -0.07 -7.86
C ASN A 126 -7.68 -1.07 -7.60
N VAL A 127 -7.75 -1.70 -6.43
CA VAL A 127 -8.90 -2.51 -5.97
C VAL A 127 -10.16 -1.64 -5.87
N ILE A 128 -10.11 -0.54 -5.11
CA ILE A 128 -11.27 0.35 -4.91
C ILE A 128 -11.77 0.95 -6.22
N LEU A 129 -10.86 1.41 -7.07
CA LEU A 129 -11.20 1.85 -8.42
C LEU A 129 -11.97 0.76 -9.18
N ARG A 130 -11.44 -0.48 -9.19
CA ARG A 130 -12.00 -1.58 -9.98
C ARG A 130 -13.34 -2.05 -9.48
N ILE A 131 -13.60 -1.98 -8.17
CA ILE A 131 -14.93 -2.21 -7.61
C ILE A 131 -15.92 -1.21 -8.24
N GLY A 132 -15.59 0.09 -8.24
CA GLY A 132 -16.43 1.10 -8.89
C GLY A 132 -16.64 0.88 -10.38
N LEU A 133 -15.63 0.35 -11.10
CA LEU A 133 -15.72 0.04 -12.54
C LEU A 133 -16.66 -1.12 -12.89
N LEU A 134 -17.13 -1.89 -11.90
CA LEU A 134 -18.19 -2.88 -12.10
C LEU A 134 -19.52 -2.20 -12.47
N ASN A 135 -19.78 -1.00 -11.93
CA ASN A 135 -20.96 -0.20 -12.23
C ASN A 135 -20.74 0.66 -13.48
N SER A 136 -21.67 0.59 -14.44
CA SER A 136 -21.56 1.30 -15.72
C SER A 136 -21.56 2.83 -15.60
N ASP A 137 -22.32 3.38 -14.66
CA ASP A 137 -22.47 4.82 -14.47
C ASP A 137 -21.22 5.42 -13.82
N ILE A 138 -20.69 4.75 -12.81
CA ILE A 138 -19.40 5.11 -12.19
C ILE A 138 -18.29 5.01 -13.24
N ARG A 139 -18.24 3.91 -14.00
CA ARG A 139 -17.25 3.71 -15.06
C ARG A 139 -17.28 4.85 -16.07
N ALA A 140 -18.44 5.22 -16.60
CA ALA A 140 -18.57 6.32 -17.56
C ALA A 140 -18.02 7.66 -17.00
N ARG A 141 -18.28 7.95 -15.72
CA ARG A 141 -17.79 9.17 -15.05
C ARG A 141 -16.28 9.16 -14.86
N ILE A 142 -15.71 8.01 -14.52
CA ILE A 142 -14.26 7.84 -14.39
C ILE A 142 -13.59 8.02 -15.75
N GLU A 143 -14.09 7.37 -16.80
CA GLU A 143 -13.57 7.46 -18.16
C GLU A 143 -13.66 8.89 -18.73
N GLU A 144 -14.74 9.63 -18.47
CA GLU A 144 -14.88 11.04 -18.88
C GLU A 144 -13.76 11.93 -18.30
N ARG A 145 -13.42 11.70 -17.03
CA ARG A 145 -12.38 12.45 -16.31
C ARG A 145 -10.97 11.98 -16.67
N TRP A 146 -10.82 10.72 -17.09
CA TRP A 146 -9.53 10.09 -17.38
C TRP A 146 -9.25 9.99 -18.88
N LYS A 147 -9.15 11.15 -19.54
CA LYS A 147 -9.05 11.29 -21.01
C LYS A 147 -7.92 10.52 -21.71
N ASN A 148 -6.93 10.04 -20.96
CA ASN A 148 -5.81 9.25 -21.50
C ASN A 148 -6.01 7.73 -21.36
N ASN A 149 -7.20 7.30 -20.92
CA ASN A 149 -7.54 5.90 -20.72
C ASN A 149 -8.77 5.55 -21.58
N VAL A 150 -8.71 4.39 -22.24
CA VAL A 150 -9.86 3.80 -22.93
C VAL A 150 -10.27 2.54 -22.16
N GLY A 151 -11.13 2.67 -21.15
CA GLY A 151 -11.89 1.54 -20.63
C GLY A 151 -11.35 0.78 -19.42
N PHE A 152 -10.18 1.13 -18.85
CA PHE A 152 -9.56 0.42 -17.72
C PHE A 152 -9.68 -1.10 -17.87
N HIS A 153 -9.06 -1.63 -18.93
CA HIS A 153 -9.25 -3.01 -19.34
C HIS A 153 -8.65 -3.99 -18.31
N PRO A 154 -9.38 -5.08 -17.99
CA PRO A 154 -8.86 -6.09 -17.07
C PRO A 154 -7.62 -6.76 -17.65
N PHE A 155 -6.63 -7.01 -16.80
CA PHE A 155 -5.32 -7.60 -17.13
C PHE A 155 -4.50 -6.81 -18.14
N SER A 156 -4.78 -5.51 -18.28
CA SER A 156 -4.05 -4.67 -19.23
C SER A 156 -2.57 -4.52 -18.87
N SER A 157 -1.72 -4.53 -19.90
CA SER A 157 -0.31 -4.16 -19.78
C SER A 157 -0.06 -2.67 -20.01
N ASP A 158 -1.08 -1.90 -20.43
CA ASP A 158 -0.96 -0.46 -20.61
C ASP A 158 -0.87 0.23 -19.24
N ARG A 159 0.19 1.02 -19.06
CA ARG A 159 0.40 1.85 -17.86
C ARG A 159 -0.79 2.75 -17.56
N ASN A 160 -1.51 3.24 -18.57
CA ASN A 160 -2.64 4.15 -18.39
C ASN A 160 -3.86 3.49 -17.74
N ASP A 161 -3.95 2.15 -17.77
CA ASP A 161 -4.98 1.34 -17.08
C ASP A 161 -4.70 1.13 -15.58
N TRP A 162 -3.59 1.67 -15.10
CA TRP A 162 -3.16 1.57 -13.72
C TRP A 162 -3.08 2.94 -13.09
N ILE A 163 -3.91 3.19 -12.08
CA ILE A 163 -3.82 4.45 -11.36
C ILE A 163 -2.60 4.45 -10.44
N GLN A 164 -1.93 5.60 -10.40
CA GLN A 164 -0.93 5.88 -9.39
C GLN A 164 -1.62 6.33 -8.10
N PHE A 165 -1.05 5.95 -6.95
CA PHE A 165 -1.51 6.37 -5.63
C PHE A 165 -1.28 7.87 -5.43
N SER A 166 -2.27 8.69 -5.83
CA SER A 166 -2.17 10.15 -5.87
C SER A 166 -3.49 10.80 -5.47
N GLU A 167 -3.42 12.01 -4.92
CA GLU A 167 -4.63 12.76 -4.53
C GLU A 167 -5.56 13.00 -5.73
N LYS A 168 -5.01 13.28 -6.92
CA LYS A 168 -5.79 13.43 -8.14
C LYS A 168 -6.57 12.16 -8.50
N ALA A 169 -5.96 10.98 -8.30
CA ALA A 169 -6.64 9.72 -8.55
C ALA A 169 -7.83 9.54 -7.60
N PHE A 170 -7.62 9.73 -6.31
CA PHE A 170 -8.68 9.54 -5.31
C PHE A 170 -9.79 10.57 -5.40
N THR A 171 -9.46 11.83 -5.69
CA THR A 171 -10.49 12.86 -5.93
C THR A 171 -11.34 12.56 -7.16
N THR A 172 -10.77 11.93 -8.19
CA THR A 172 -11.51 11.49 -9.39
C THR A 172 -12.41 10.29 -9.08
N VAL A 173 -11.90 9.28 -8.37
CA VAL A 173 -12.71 8.13 -7.92
C VAL A 173 -13.84 8.59 -7.03
N ARG A 174 -13.56 9.44 -6.02
CA ARG A 174 -14.56 10.00 -5.11
C ARG A 174 -15.69 10.72 -5.85
N TYR A 175 -15.32 11.62 -6.77
CA TYR A 175 -16.31 12.32 -7.60
C TYR A 175 -17.24 11.37 -8.37
N ALA A 176 -16.72 10.23 -8.86
CA ALA A 176 -17.53 9.27 -9.59
C ALA A 176 -18.46 8.47 -8.67
N VAL A 177 -17.99 8.10 -7.47
CA VAL A 177 -18.79 7.33 -6.49
C VAL A 177 -19.80 8.20 -5.72
N ASP A 178 -19.55 9.51 -5.56
CA ASP A 178 -20.49 10.46 -4.93
C ASP A 178 -21.81 10.59 -5.72
N ALA A 179 -21.81 10.18 -6.99
CA ALA A 179 -22.98 10.25 -7.85
C ALA A 179 -23.89 9.01 -7.74
N VAL A 180 -23.52 8.01 -6.93
CA VAL A 180 -24.23 6.75 -6.72
C VAL A 180 -24.40 6.51 -5.22
N ASP A 181 -25.47 5.82 -4.82
CA ASP A 181 -25.70 5.40 -3.44
C ASP A 181 -24.80 4.20 -3.08
N ALA A 182 -23.52 4.50 -2.83
CA ALA A 182 -22.47 3.51 -2.54
C ALA A 182 -21.62 3.94 -1.32
N PRO A 183 -22.21 4.03 -0.12
CA PRO A 183 -21.55 4.58 1.06
C PRO A 183 -20.28 3.84 1.48
N GLU A 184 -20.22 2.51 1.32
CA GLU A 184 -19.04 1.72 1.72
C GLU A 184 -17.89 1.87 0.73
N LEU A 185 -18.20 1.97 -0.57
CA LEU A 185 -17.20 2.30 -1.59
C LEU A 185 -16.68 3.73 -1.41
N GLN A 186 -17.55 4.69 -1.10
CA GLN A 186 -17.19 6.09 -0.79
C GLN A 186 -16.27 6.16 0.43
N ALA A 187 -16.64 5.50 1.54
CA ALA A 187 -15.84 5.46 2.75
C ALA A 187 -14.46 4.81 2.52
N SER A 188 -14.39 3.77 1.68
CA SER A 188 -13.13 3.12 1.30
C SER A 188 -12.22 4.06 0.48
N ALA A 189 -12.79 4.79 -0.48
CA ALA A 189 -12.04 5.79 -1.25
C ALA A 189 -11.54 6.95 -0.37
N GLU A 190 -12.36 7.41 0.58
CA GLU A 190 -11.99 8.46 1.52
C GLU A 190 -10.88 8.00 2.48
N ALA A 191 -10.92 6.75 2.98
CA ALA A 191 -9.84 6.20 3.81
C ALA A 191 -8.48 6.24 3.10
N LEU A 192 -8.44 5.86 1.81
CA LEU A 192 -7.21 5.94 1.00
C LEU A 192 -6.79 7.38 0.68
N LEU A 193 -7.74 8.31 0.53
CA LEU A 193 -7.45 9.74 0.38
C LEU A 193 -6.81 10.31 1.65
N GLN A 194 -7.34 9.95 2.84
CA GLN A 194 -6.79 10.38 4.12
C GLN A 194 -5.40 9.79 4.34
N LEU A 195 -5.18 8.52 4.01
CA LEU A 195 -3.83 7.92 3.97
C LEU A 195 -2.88 8.75 3.11
N ARG A 196 -3.30 9.15 1.89
CA ARG A 196 -2.45 9.96 0.99
C ARG A 196 -2.10 11.34 1.55
N LYS A 197 -2.95 11.89 2.44
CA LYS A 197 -2.78 13.20 3.06
C LYS A 197 -2.02 13.17 4.39
N ASP A 198 -1.81 11.99 4.97
CA ASP A 198 -1.11 11.85 6.24
C ASP A 198 0.39 12.20 6.07
N GLN A 199 0.91 13.00 7.01
CA GLN A 199 2.30 13.45 6.97
C GLN A 199 3.32 12.29 7.02
N ARG A 200 2.99 11.19 7.71
CA ARG A 200 3.84 9.99 7.77
C ARG A 200 3.94 9.32 6.40
N TRP A 201 2.83 9.31 5.67
CA TRP A 201 2.80 8.80 4.30
C TRP A 201 3.56 9.72 3.35
N GLU A 202 3.34 11.03 3.47
CA GLU A 202 4.05 12.03 2.67
C GLU A 202 5.57 11.94 2.85
N ALA A 203 6.05 11.74 4.07
CA ALA A 203 7.49 11.55 4.34
C ALA A 203 8.06 10.35 3.55
N LEU A 204 7.37 9.21 3.56
CA LEU A 204 7.78 8.03 2.80
C LEU A 204 7.73 8.26 1.28
N ASP A 205 6.64 8.87 0.78
CA ASP A 205 6.45 9.13 -0.66
C ASP A 205 7.48 10.12 -1.19
N LEU A 206 7.79 11.18 -0.43
CA LEU A 206 8.84 12.14 -0.76
C LEU A 206 10.22 11.46 -0.84
N ARG A 207 10.54 10.57 0.10
CA ARG A 207 11.81 9.81 0.05
C ARG A 207 11.94 8.99 -1.23
N ARG A 208 10.86 8.35 -1.70
CA ARG A 208 10.84 7.68 -3.02
C ARG A 208 10.90 8.68 -4.18
N ALA A 209 10.19 9.80 -4.12
CA ALA A 209 10.16 10.78 -5.20
C ALA A 209 11.56 11.36 -5.49
N LEU A 210 12.38 11.50 -4.43
CA LEU A 210 13.79 11.86 -4.56
C LEU A 210 14.60 10.82 -5.34
N ASP A 211 14.24 9.53 -5.32
CA ASP A 211 14.93 8.49 -6.09
C ASP A 211 14.60 8.53 -7.60
N TYR A 212 13.42 9.07 -7.98
CA TYR A 212 12.94 9.02 -9.37
C TYR A 212 13.14 10.33 -10.15
N HIS A 213 13.11 11.49 -9.47
CA HIS A 213 13.15 12.80 -10.12
C HIS A 213 14.22 13.76 -9.58
N GLN A 214 14.86 13.44 -8.44
CA GLN A 214 15.87 14.30 -7.83
C GLN A 214 17.10 13.47 -7.42
N TRP A 215 18.00 14.05 -6.63
CA TRP A 215 19.08 13.28 -6.02
C TRP A 215 18.56 12.58 -4.77
N ARG A 216 18.74 11.25 -4.74
CA ARG A 216 18.54 10.43 -3.55
C ARG A 216 19.30 11.01 -2.34
N PRO A 217 18.67 11.08 -1.14
CA PRO A 217 19.38 11.33 0.11
C PRO A 217 20.53 10.33 0.28
N GLN A 218 21.75 10.84 0.34
CA GLN A 218 22.94 10.01 0.43
C GLN A 218 22.97 9.22 1.74
N SER A 219 23.68 8.09 1.73
CA SER A 219 24.01 7.34 2.95
C SER A 219 24.99 8.03 3.85
N VAL A 220 25.45 9.21 3.50
CA VAL A 220 26.38 9.98 4.29
C VAL A 220 25.95 11.44 4.13
N VAL A 221 25.58 12.09 5.22
CA VAL A 221 25.43 13.55 5.27
C VAL A 221 26.73 14.16 4.76
N GLY A 222 26.67 15.23 3.95
CA GLY A 222 27.85 15.88 3.39
C GLY A 222 28.62 15.11 2.30
N GLY A 223 28.20 13.88 1.96
CA GLY A 223 28.84 13.06 0.93
C GLY A 223 28.63 13.56 -0.51
N VAL A 224 27.58 14.35 -0.75
CA VAL A 224 27.29 15.02 -2.03
C VAL A 224 26.69 16.40 -1.73
N ALA A 225 27.05 17.41 -2.53
CA ALA A 225 26.44 18.74 -2.41
C ALA A 225 24.96 18.67 -2.84
N ALA A 226 24.05 18.83 -1.88
CA ALA A 226 22.60 18.83 -2.12
C ALA A 226 22.07 20.21 -2.57
N GLU A 227 22.87 21.26 -2.40
CA GLU A 227 22.53 22.64 -2.74
C GLU A 227 23.62 23.26 -3.63
N SER A 228 23.23 24.30 -4.38
CA SER A 228 24.17 25.10 -5.14
C SER A 228 25.14 25.80 -4.20
N LEU A 229 26.45 25.62 -4.44
CA LEU A 229 27.48 26.38 -3.73
C LEU A 229 27.38 27.90 -3.97
N TRP A 230 26.74 28.31 -5.08
CA TRP A 230 26.55 29.71 -5.43
C TRP A 230 25.25 30.27 -4.87
N SER A 231 25.35 31.43 -4.20
CA SER A 231 24.23 32.28 -3.81
C SER A 231 24.38 33.67 -4.44
N ALA A 232 23.26 34.26 -4.86
CA ALA A 232 23.25 35.59 -5.47
C ALA A 232 23.23 36.67 -4.38
N LEU A 233 24.05 37.71 -4.53
CA LEU A 233 24.03 38.90 -3.68
C LEU A 233 23.15 39.98 -4.32
N ALA A 234 22.54 40.82 -3.48
CA ALA A 234 21.65 41.90 -3.91
C ALA A 234 22.29 42.91 -4.90
N GLY A 235 23.63 43.00 -4.92
CA GLY A 235 24.39 43.86 -5.84
C GLY A 235 24.80 43.20 -7.17
N GLY A 236 24.27 42.03 -7.52
CA GLY A 236 24.61 41.30 -8.74
C GLY A 236 25.91 40.46 -8.65
N GLY A 237 26.60 40.51 -7.52
CA GLY A 237 27.70 39.59 -7.20
C GLY A 237 27.20 38.19 -6.84
N ARG A 238 28.12 37.22 -6.75
CA ARG A 238 27.84 35.85 -6.31
C ARG A 238 28.81 35.45 -5.20
N THR A 239 28.33 34.72 -4.20
CA THR A 239 29.15 34.13 -3.14
C THR A 239 29.12 32.62 -3.24
N ALA A 240 30.30 32.00 -3.06
CA ALA A 240 30.43 30.54 -2.97
C ALA A 240 30.54 30.13 -1.51
N ILE A 241 29.69 29.22 -1.04
CA ILE A 241 29.78 28.59 0.27
C ILE A 241 30.16 27.13 0.06
N PHE A 242 31.30 26.73 0.63
CA PHE A 242 31.74 25.34 0.63
C PHE A 242 31.40 24.74 1.99
N PRO A 243 30.42 23.82 2.07
CA PRO A 243 30.10 23.18 3.33
C PRO A 243 31.31 22.38 3.83
N PRO A 244 31.50 22.28 5.16
CA PRO A 244 32.51 21.39 5.72
C PRO A 244 32.23 19.95 5.29
N ARG A 245 33.30 19.16 5.09
CA ARG A 245 33.20 17.71 4.87
C ARG A 245 32.85 17.04 6.20
N ASP A 246 31.60 17.11 6.58
CA ASP A 246 31.06 16.25 7.63
C ASP A 246 30.48 15.02 6.94
N ASN A 247 31.08 13.86 7.14
CA ASN A 247 30.66 12.60 6.54
C ASN A 247 30.01 11.73 7.61
N THR A 248 28.79 12.08 8.01
CA THR A 248 28.06 11.39 9.08
C THR A 248 27.03 10.43 8.50
N LEU A 249 27.04 9.17 8.94
CA LEU A 249 26.05 8.16 8.54
C LEU A 249 24.65 8.54 9.07
N PRO A 250 23.56 8.12 8.39
CA PRO A 250 22.21 8.42 8.81
C PRO A 250 21.89 7.59 10.06
N ASP A 251 21.08 8.13 10.95
CA ASP A 251 20.58 7.35 12.08
C ASP A 251 19.64 6.25 11.56
N LEU A 252 20.01 4.99 11.86
CA LEU A 252 19.26 3.83 11.41
C LEU A 252 17.90 3.72 12.12
N ASN A 253 17.76 4.21 13.34
CA ASN A 253 16.49 4.21 14.06
C ASN A 253 15.52 5.19 13.42
N ASP A 254 15.98 6.40 13.08
CA ASP A 254 15.15 7.40 12.42
C ASP A 254 14.70 6.91 11.03
N MET A 255 15.60 6.27 10.28
CA MET A 255 15.26 5.65 9.00
C MET A 255 14.18 4.57 9.14
N CYS A 256 14.36 3.64 10.09
CA CYS A 256 13.38 2.59 10.35
C CYS A 256 12.04 3.18 10.81
N ALA A 257 12.07 4.14 11.73
CA ALA A 257 10.87 4.75 12.31
C ALA A 257 9.98 5.42 11.28
N GLU A 258 10.56 6.13 10.30
CA GLU A 258 9.79 6.74 9.20
C GLU A 258 9.05 5.68 8.36
N SER A 259 9.75 4.63 7.94
CA SER A 259 9.18 3.54 7.13
C SER A 259 8.14 2.73 7.91
N ASP A 260 8.41 2.48 9.19
CA ASP A 260 7.50 1.77 10.10
C ASP A 260 6.20 2.54 10.33
N ALA A 261 6.29 3.86 10.54
CA ALA A 261 5.12 4.70 10.75
C ALA A 261 4.17 4.68 9.55
N ALA A 262 4.70 4.69 8.32
CA ALA A 262 3.92 4.58 7.10
C ALA A 262 3.33 3.17 6.89
N LEU A 263 4.08 2.11 7.21
CA LEU A 263 3.58 0.73 7.13
C LEU A 263 2.44 0.48 8.12
N GLU A 264 2.58 0.94 9.37
CA GLU A 264 1.52 0.80 10.38
C GLU A 264 0.25 1.57 10.00
N LEU A 265 0.42 2.78 9.47
CA LEU A 265 -0.69 3.58 8.96
C LEU A 265 -1.41 2.91 7.78
N LEU A 266 -0.64 2.36 6.83
CA LEU A 266 -1.20 1.63 5.71
C LEU A 266 -1.95 0.38 6.17
N ALA A 267 -1.40 -0.39 7.12
CA ALA A 267 -2.06 -1.57 7.63
C ALA A 267 -3.39 -1.24 8.35
N ALA A 268 -3.45 -0.14 9.11
CA ALA A 268 -4.70 0.34 9.69
C ALA A 268 -5.72 0.72 8.61
N THR A 269 -5.30 1.47 7.59
CA THR A 269 -6.16 1.85 6.46
C THR A 269 -6.63 0.62 5.68
N ALA A 270 -5.75 -0.35 5.47
CA ALA A 270 -6.07 -1.59 4.77
C ALA A 270 -7.06 -2.46 5.55
N ALA A 271 -6.98 -2.48 6.89
CA ALA A 271 -7.96 -3.13 7.75
C ALA A 271 -9.33 -2.46 7.62
N ASP A 272 -9.35 -1.13 7.66
CA ASP A 272 -10.57 -0.33 7.50
C ASP A 272 -11.24 -0.59 6.16
N VAL A 273 -10.47 -0.58 5.06
CA VAL A 273 -10.99 -0.88 3.73
C VAL A 273 -11.49 -2.33 3.64
N LEU A 274 -10.78 -3.29 4.25
CA LEU A 274 -11.16 -4.69 4.21
C LEU A 274 -12.51 -4.95 4.91
N MET A 275 -12.78 -4.28 6.03
CA MET A 275 -14.07 -4.41 6.72
C MET A 275 -15.25 -4.00 5.83
N ARG A 276 -15.03 -3.06 4.92
CA ARG A 276 -16.04 -2.51 4.00
C ARG A 276 -16.12 -3.28 2.69
N PHE A 277 -15.08 -4.05 2.37
CA PHE A 277 -14.91 -4.71 1.08
C PHE A 277 -16.11 -5.57 0.65
N PRO A 278 -16.70 -6.45 1.49
CA PRO A 278 -17.88 -7.21 1.11
C PRO A 278 -19.09 -6.34 0.77
N ALA A 279 -19.32 -5.27 1.54
CA ALA A 279 -20.45 -4.39 1.33
C ALA A 279 -20.27 -3.51 0.09
N ALA A 280 -19.07 -2.96 -0.13
CA ALA A 280 -18.74 -2.20 -1.33
C ALA A 280 -18.90 -3.02 -2.62
N LEU A 281 -18.61 -4.33 -2.58
CA LEU A 281 -18.87 -5.23 -3.70
C LEU A 281 -20.36 -5.41 -3.97
N ARG A 282 -21.18 -5.55 -2.93
CA ARG A 282 -22.64 -5.66 -3.07
C ARG A 282 -23.28 -4.39 -3.63
N GLU A 283 -22.83 -3.22 -3.18
CA GLU A 283 -23.26 -1.92 -3.75
C GLU A 283 -23.05 -1.86 -5.26
N MET A 284 -22.05 -2.59 -5.78
CA MET A 284 -21.72 -2.67 -7.19
C MET A 284 -22.30 -3.90 -7.90
N GLY A 285 -23.24 -4.61 -7.26
CA GLY A 285 -23.93 -5.77 -7.84
C GLY A 285 -23.16 -7.09 -7.76
N LEU A 286 -22.12 -7.18 -6.94
CA LEU A 286 -21.33 -8.40 -6.74
C LEU A 286 -21.59 -9.06 -5.38
N GLU A 287 -22.65 -9.87 -5.33
CA GLU A 287 -23.13 -10.51 -4.09
C GLU A 287 -22.56 -11.91 -3.87
N ILE A 288 -21.25 -12.00 -3.59
CA ILE A 288 -20.61 -13.29 -3.29
C ILE A 288 -20.50 -13.64 -1.80
N TYR A 289 -20.78 -12.67 -0.93
CA TYR A 289 -20.72 -12.84 0.52
C TYR A 289 -22.15 -12.90 1.07
N VAL A 290 -22.52 -14.06 1.62
CA VAL A 290 -23.81 -14.26 2.28
C VAL A 290 -23.82 -13.49 3.61
N ASN A 291 -24.87 -12.70 3.87
CA ASN A 291 -25.08 -12.13 5.19
C ASN A 291 -25.40 -13.28 6.16
N ASN A 292 -24.58 -13.48 7.19
CA ASN A 292 -24.93 -14.31 8.34
C ASN A 292 -25.97 -13.61 9.24
N GLU A 293 -26.99 -13.00 8.64
CA GLU A 293 -28.23 -12.73 9.35
C GLU A 293 -29.01 -14.06 9.25
N GLY A 294 -28.90 -14.87 10.29
CA GLY A 294 -29.56 -16.17 10.36
C GLY A 294 -31.07 -16.02 10.09
N PRO A 295 -31.73 -17.10 9.64
CA PRO A 295 -33.18 -17.08 9.54
C PRO A 295 -33.77 -16.76 10.91
N ASP A 296 -34.63 -15.73 10.95
CA ASP A 296 -35.46 -15.41 12.11
C ASP A 296 -36.17 -16.71 12.54
N PRO A 297 -36.01 -17.17 13.79
CA PRO A 297 -36.63 -18.41 14.24
C PRO A 297 -38.14 -18.19 14.36
N SER A 298 -38.86 -18.44 13.27
CA SER A 298 -40.32 -18.62 13.26
C SER A 298 -40.71 -19.99 13.80
#